data_AF-A0A1S9ZUS9-F1
#
_entry.id   AF-A0A1S9ZUS9-F1
#
_cell.length_a   1.000
_cell.length_b   1.000
_cell.length_c   1.000
_cell.angle_alpha   90.00
_cell.angle_beta   90.00
_cell.angle_gamma   90.00
#
_symmetry.space_group_name_H-M   'P 1'
#
loop_
_entity.id
_entity.type
_entity.pdbx_description
1 polymer ?
#
loop_
_entity_poly.entity_id
_entity_poly.type
_entity_poly.pdbx_seq_one_letter_code
_entity_poly.pdbx_strand_id
1 'polypeptide(L)'
;NVNNAATVGDILNSGWNLQNNGNSVDFVKPYDTVNFVNGKGTTAVAKPNDDGTVSNVQYDINVDNSTIVFNEKPMLDANGDIVLDAEGNTVTFTELTVNTGDINANPIGDVKGPVTAAEEALKAAEEALNNLPDTATEEERTAAEEAVEAAKNKLNNAGNKVATAQNVADAINASGWNLTTSASKGQVSGETVELISPSDFVTIDAGKNIAITQDGSTITIATGDTVEFTTVNFNGGPRLEGDGKGNLVLVNLSEDPNKLPAITGISSGLDTTPVVINPNGTPDVDMLVNLDTPDVSDDTALTVGDARNMGWVVAAEGNDYQDTVKNANKVNFVGEGMATVTGETKDGVRTITVNVDAQNLVENAQLPVVYTDEEGNKVTIIDGNFYPEGSVKLDGNVYPEGTVLVDGKPVDKDGNPVDPIAEPIDKDTIIASMNNGNNETAPMQLTNVGSNLPNTYNIDLATPNGNPEDTENPVTKEQKLPVDKDGNFVLNVNNAATVGDILNSGWNLQNNGNSVDFVKPYDTVNFVDGNITTAVATASKDGTTSNVTYNVNFDPNTLTT
;
A
#
# COMPACT_ATOMS: atom_id res chain seq x y z
N ASN A 1 -15.97 -5.89 41.42
CA ASN A 1 -16.78 -5.57 40.23
C ASN A 1 -16.38 -6.57 39.15
N VAL A 2 -17.33 -7.13 38.39
CA VAL A 2 -17.06 -8.17 37.37
C VAL A 2 -16.98 -7.62 35.96
N ASN A 3 -17.38 -6.36 35.75
CA ASN A 3 -17.40 -5.68 34.44
C ASN A 3 -16.15 -4.82 34.20
N ASN A 4 -15.09 -4.99 34.99
CA ASN A 4 -13.82 -4.29 34.78
C ASN A 4 -13.04 -4.95 33.63
N ALA A 5 -12.46 -4.16 32.73
CA ALA A 5 -11.51 -4.67 31.75
C ALA A 5 -10.23 -5.18 32.44
N ALA A 6 -9.72 -6.33 31.99
CA ALA A 6 -8.43 -6.87 32.43
C ALA A 6 -7.31 -6.39 31.50
N THR A 7 -6.10 -6.24 32.05
CA THR A 7 -4.88 -5.94 31.30
C THR A 7 -4.09 -7.21 30.98
N VAL A 8 -3.14 -7.12 30.05
CA VAL A 8 -2.14 -8.18 29.81
C VAL A 8 -1.35 -8.48 31.09
N GLY A 9 -1.08 -7.47 31.91
CA GLY A 9 -0.44 -7.61 33.21
C GLY A 9 -1.26 -8.42 34.21
N ASP A 10 -2.59 -8.29 34.21
CA ASP A 10 -3.46 -9.10 35.07
C ASP A 10 -3.43 -10.59 34.67
N ILE A 11 -3.36 -10.89 33.36
CA ILE A 11 -3.18 -12.27 32.88
C ILE A 11 -1.82 -12.82 33.30
N LEU A 12 -0.73 -12.07 33.06
CA LEU A 12 0.63 -12.52 33.37
C LEU A 12 0.93 -12.65 34.88
N ASN A 13 0.09 -12.07 35.74
CA ASN A 13 0.15 -12.25 37.20
C ASN A 13 -0.98 -13.14 37.75
N SER A 14 -1.86 -13.66 36.89
CA SER A 14 -2.73 -14.79 37.24
C SER A 14 -1.91 -16.08 37.38
N GLY A 15 -2.49 -17.11 38.00
CA GLY A 15 -1.76 -18.34 38.29
C GLY A 15 -2.40 -19.17 39.40
N TRP A 16 -1.68 -20.21 39.84
CA TRP A 16 -2.13 -21.11 40.90
C TRP A 16 -1.02 -21.46 41.89
N ASN A 17 -1.39 -21.70 43.15
CA ASN A 17 -0.44 -22.01 44.22
C ASN A 17 -0.06 -23.51 44.18
N LEU A 18 1.20 -23.81 43.89
CA LEU A 18 1.75 -25.15 44.00
C LEU A 18 2.08 -25.45 45.48
N GLN A 19 1.59 -26.58 45.99
CA GLN A 19 1.84 -27.03 47.36
C GLN A 19 2.35 -28.46 47.40
N ASN A 20 3.17 -28.78 48.40
CA ASN A 20 3.63 -30.12 48.71
C ASN A 20 3.21 -30.49 50.14
N ASN A 21 2.35 -31.50 50.28
CA ASN A 21 1.81 -31.97 51.56
C ASN A 21 1.24 -30.83 52.45
N GLY A 22 0.50 -29.90 51.84
CA GLY A 22 -0.13 -28.75 52.52
C GLY A 22 0.80 -27.58 52.86
N ASN A 23 2.05 -27.59 52.37
CA ASN A 23 3.00 -26.48 52.49
C ASN A 23 3.12 -25.79 51.13
N SER A 24 3.11 -24.45 51.10
CA SER A 24 3.35 -23.69 49.87
C SER A 24 4.77 -23.94 49.34
N VAL A 25 4.87 -24.10 48.01
CA VAL A 25 6.14 -24.33 47.30
C VAL A 25 6.39 -23.22 46.28
N ASP A 26 5.38 -22.87 45.48
CA ASP A 26 5.51 -21.86 44.42
C ASP A 26 4.14 -21.26 44.02
N PHE A 27 4.15 -20.19 43.22
CA PHE A 27 2.97 -19.65 42.53
C PHE A 27 3.20 -19.65 41.03
N VAL A 28 2.62 -20.64 40.34
CA VAL A 28 2.81 -20.91 38.92
C VAL A 28 1.94 -19.96 38.09
N LYS A 29 2.57 -19.06 37.35
CA LYS A 29 1.96 -18.10 36.42
C LYS A 29 2.06 -18.59 34.97
N PRO A 30 1.41 -17.91 34.00
CA PRO A 30 1.69 -18.13 32.59
C PRO A 30 3.18 -18.07 32.24
N TYR A 31 3.60 -18.99 31.37
CA TYR A 31 4.95 -19.25 30.89
C TYR A 31 5.97 -19.75 31.93
N ASP A 32 5.60 -19.91 33.21
CA ASP A 32 6.40 -20.69 34.17
C ASP A 32 6.41 -22.19 33.79
N THR A 33 7.23 -23.01 34.46
CA THR A 33 7.44 -24.43 34.10
C THR A 33 7.24 -25.36 35.30
N VAL A 34 6.35 -26.35 35.16
CA VAL A 34 6.16 -27.42 36.15
C VAL A 34 6.75 -28.71 35.61
N ASN A 35 7.87 -29.13 36.23
CA ASN A 35 8.64 -30.29 35.81
C ASN A 35 8.41 -31.48 36.76
N PHE A 36 7.74 -32.52 36.27
CA PHE A 36 7.56 -33.77 36.99
C PHE A 36 8.83 -34.61 36.86
N VAL A 37 9.53 -34.80 37.98
CA VAL A 37 10.84 -35.45 38.05
C VAL A 37 10.78 -36.80 38.78
N ASN A 38 11.70 -37.70 38.42
CA ASN A 38 11.80 -39.02 39.04
C ASN A 38 12.11 -38.94 40.54
N GLY A 39 11.42 -39.76 41.33
CA GLY A 39 11.63 -39.88 42.77
C GLY A 39 12.59 -41.02 43.14
N LYS A 40 12.96 -41.10 44.42
CA LYS A 40 13.77 -42.23 44.90
C LYS A 40 12.92 -43.50 44.95
N GLY A 41 13.00 -44.30 43.87
CA GLY A 41 12.21 -45.52 43.69
C GLY A 41 10.96 -45.33 42.83
N THR A 42 10.75 -44.16 42.25
CA THR A 42 9.65 -43.90 41.30
C THR A 42 10.12 -43.22 40.03
N THR A 43 9.42 -43.47 38.93
CA THR A 43 9.61 -42.78 37.65
C THR A 43 8.38 -41.92 37.37
N ALA A 44 8.60 -40.64 37.07
CA ALA A 44 7.56 -39.75 36.59
C ALA A 44 7.36 -39.98 35.08
N VAL A 45 6.09 -40.08 34.67
CA VAL A 45 5.70 -40.17 33.27
C VAL A 45 4.63 -39.11 33.03
N ALA A 46 4.98 -38.02 32.35
CA ALA A 46 4.00 -37.10 31.77
C ALA A 46 4.02 -37.23 30.23
N LYS A 47 2.83 -37.34 29.61
CA LYS A 47 2.64 -37.41 28.15
C LYS A 47 1.24 -36.86 27.77
N PRO A 48 1.13 -35.94 26.80
CA PRO A 48 -0.17 -35.59 26.23
C PRO A 48 -0.77 -36.76 25.45
N ASN A 49 -2.09 -36.74 25.32
CA ASN A 49 -2.77 -37.36 24.18
C ASN A 49 -2.29 -36.72 22.87
N ASP A 50 -2.65 -37.33 21.74
CA ASP A 50 -2.03 -36.95 20.47
C ASP A 50 -2.56 -35.58 19.94
N ASP A 51 -3.65 -35.06 20.51
CA ASP A 51 -4.23 -33.73 20.20
C ASP A 51 -3.78 -32.56 21.10
N GLY A 52 -3.09 -32.83 22.23
CA GLY A 52 -2.59 -31.81 23.16
C GLY A 52 -3.62 -31.23 24.13
N THR A 53 -4.87 -31.70 24.16
CA THR A 53 -5.89 -31.20 25.13
C THR A 53 -5.92 -31.97 26.45
N VAL A 54 -5.27 -33.15 26.54
CA VAL A 54 -5.22 -33.99 27.75
C VAL A 54 -3.79 -34.42 28.07
N SER A 55 -3.15 -33.72 29.01
CA SER A 55 -1.84 -34.06 29.54
C SER A 55 -1.93 -35.08 30.67
N ASN A 56 -1.52 -36.32 30.40
CA ASN A 56 -1.57 -37.42 31.38
C ASN A 56 -0.30 -37.42 32.24
N VAL A 57 -0.45 -37.56 33.55
CA VAL A 57 0.65 -37.67 34.53
C VAL A 57 0.50 -38.98 35.33
N GLN A 58 1.60 -39.71 35.46
CA GLN A 58 1.70 -41.05 36.03
C GLN A 58 2.99 -41.15 36.88
N TYR A 59 2.97 -41.97 37.93
CA TYR A 59 4.15 -42.30 38.74
C TYR A 59 4.30 -43.81 38.91
N ASP A 60 5.22 -44.40 38.16
CA ASP A 60 5.58 -45.81 38.27
C ASP A 60 6.57 -46.07 39.42
N ILE A 61 6.66 -47.31 39.89
CA ILE A 61 7.69 -47.74 40.85
C ILE A 61 8.81 -48.51 40.13
N ASN A 62 10.04 -48.20 40.53
CA ASN A 62 11.25 -48.76 39.94
C ASN A 62 11.55 -50.12 40.59
N VAL A 63 11.46 -51.20 39.81
CA VAL A 63 11.75 -52.57 40.25
C VAL A 63 13.26 -52.84 40.26
N ASP A 64 13.78 -53.40 41.35
CA ASP A 64 15.22 -53.43 41.67
C ASP A 64 15.95 -54.72 41.28
N ASN A 65 15.20 -55.74 40.90
CA ASN A 65 15.65 -57.09 40.61
C ASN A 65 16.33 -57.87 41.76
N SER A 66 16.06 -57.47 43.01
CA SER A 66 16.31 -58.31 44.21
C SER A 66 15.06 -58.51 45.07
N THR A 67 14.13 -57.54 45.06
CA THR A 67 12.79 -57.62 45.65
C THR A 67 11.68 -57.79 44.59
N ILE A 68 11.87 -57.28 43.36
CA ILE A 68 10.94 -57.47 42.21
C ILE A 68 11.77 -57.63 40.92
N VAL A 69 11.65 -58.73 40.15
CA VAL A 69 12.76 -59.27 39.31
C VAL A 69 12.49 -59.48 37.80
N PHE A 70 13.45 -59.04 36.95
CA PHE A 70 13.64 -59.45 35.54
C PHE A 70 15.12 -59.39 35.04
N ASN A 71 15.64 -60.49 34.48
CA ASN A 71 17.02 -60.65 33.97
C ASN A 71 17.10 -60.38 32.43
N GLU A 72 18.24 -60.18 31.71
CA GLU A 72 19.69 -60.32 31.98
C GLU A 72 20.56 -59.44 31.00
N LYS A 73 21.90 -59.42 31.14
CA LYS A 73 22.92 -58.81 30.21
C LYS A 73 23.76 -59.95 29.56
N PRO A 74 24.94 -59.83 28.87
CA PRO A 74 25.80 -58.69 28.41
C PRO A 74 26.27 -58.83 26.92
N MET A 75 27.44 -58.37 26.41
CA MET A 75 27.95 -56.99 26.15
C MET A 75 29.08 -56.99 25.08
N LEU A 76 29.18 -55.92 24.28
CA LEU A 76 30.41 -55.32 23.63
C LEU A 76 31.21 -56.03 22.51
N ASP A 77 31.90 -55.18 21.75
CA ASP A 77 33.12 -55.39 20.94
C ASP A 77 33.91 -54.04 20.90
N ALA A 78 35.08 -53.95 20.25
CA ALA A 78 36.34 -54.00 20.99
C ALA A 78 37.20 -52.72 21.06
N ASN A 79 37.06 -51.76 20.12
CA ASN A 79 38.05 -50.68 19.95
C ASN A 79 37.60 -49.27 20.35
N GLY A 80 36.28 -48.99 20.40
CA GLY A 80 35.73 -47.84 21.12
C GLY A 80 36.09 -46.41 20.65
N ASP A 81 36.27 -46.15 19.34
CA ASP A 81 36.36 -44.77 18.81
C ASP A 81 35.93 -44.64 17.33
N ILE A 82 35.96 -43.43 16.76
CA ILE A 82 35.09 -42.97 15.65
C ILE A 82 35.83 -42.30 14.45
N VAL A 83 35.15 -42.26 13.28
CA VAL A 83 35.33 -41.39 12.08
C VAL A 83 36.63 -41.46 11.24
N LEU A 84 36.57 -40.79 10.06
CA LEU A 84 37.59 -40.51 9.03
C LEU A 84 37.74 -41.54 7.90
N ASP A 85 38.31 -41.08 6.78
CA ASP A 85 38.67 -41.89 5.61
C ASP A 85 40.09 -42.50 5.75
N ALA A 86 40.49 -43.33 4.78
CA ALA A 86 41.63 -44.24 4.92
C ALA A 86 43.00 -43.54 5.13
N GLU A 87 43.13 -42.27 4.72
CA GLU A 87 44.33 -41.46 4.91
C GLU A 87 44.10 -40.15 5.71
N GLY A 88 42.87 -39.83 6.13
CA GLY A 88 42.55 -38.81 7.13
C GLY A 88 42.75 -37.35 6.71
N ASN A 89 42.28 -36.93 5.52
CA ASN A 89 42.53 -35.60 4.93
C ASN A 89 41.28 -34.96 4.23
N THR A 90 41.41 -33.85 3.48
CA THR A 90 40.28 -33.09 2.83
C THR A 90 40.64 -32.31 1.51
N VAL A 91 39.76 -32.34 0.47
CA VAL A 91 39.64 -31.54 -0.83
C VAL A 91 40.75 -31.64 -1.95
N THR A 92 40.69 -31.20 -3.25
CA THR A 92 39.89 -30.19 -4.06
C THR A 92 39.79 -30.54 -5.62
N PHE A 93 39.54 -29.57 -6.56
CA PHE A 93 39.14 -29.77 -8.01
C PHE A 93 39.68 -28.72 -9.08
N THR A 94 39.56 -28.97 -10.43
CA THR A 94 39.82 -28.12 -11.68
C THR A 94 39.04 -28.66 -12.96
N GLU A 95 38.99 -28.23 -14.27
CA GLU A 95 39.52 -27.18 -15.24
C GLU A 95 38.65 -27.08 -16.59
N LEU A 96 38.94 -26.25 -17.66
CA LEU A 96 38.06 -26.02 -18.89
C LEU A 96 38.69 -25.43 -20.25
N THR A 97 37.98 -25.33 -21.43
CA THR A 97 38.51 -24.97 -22.85
C THR A 97 37.52 -24.28 -23.91
N VAL A 98 37.93 -23.71 -25.12
CA VAL A 98 37.12 -22.85 -26.15
C VAL A 98 37.54 -22.80 -27.71
N ASN A 99 36.86 -22.07 -28.69
CA ASN A 99 36.94 -22.13 -30.25
C ASN A 99 36.72 -20.79 -31.18
N THR A 100 36.75 -20.77 -32.59
CA THR A 100 36.87 -19.55 -33.57
C THR A 100 36.23 -19.52 -35.07
N GLY A 101 36.40 -18.47 -35.99
CA GLY A 101 35.78 -18.27 -37.41
C GLY A 101 36.23 -17.16 -38.50
N ASP A 102 35.36 -16.61 -39.44
CA ASP A 102 35.67 -16.09 -40.87
C ASP A 102 34.83 -14.87 -41.55
N ILE A 103 35.18 -14.19 -42.73
CA ILE A 103 34.48 -13.03 -43.49
C ILE A 103 34.76 -12.84 -45.06
N ASN A 104 33.88 -12.20 -45.94
CA ASN A 104 34.04 -11.92 -47.45
C ASN A 104 33.36 -10.61 -48.09
N ALA A 105 33.60 -10.24 -49.40
CA ALA A 105 33.11 -8.98 -50.10
C ALA A 105 32.67 -9.06 -51.62
N ASN A 106 32.06 -7.99 -52.22
CA ASN A 106 31.35 -7.98 -53.55
C ASN A 106 31.40 -6.64 -54.40
N PRO A 107 31.60 -6.67 -55.75
CA PRO A 107 31.87 -5.50 -56.65
C PRO A 107 30.81 -4.39 -56.88
N ILE A 108 29.78 -4.23 -56.03
CA ILE A 108 28.92 -3.03 -56.03
C ILE A 108 29.28 -2.09 -54.86
N GLY A 109 30.16 -2.54 -53.95
CA GLY A 109 30.59 -1.81 -52.74
C GLY A 109 30.30 -2.52 -51.42
N ASP A 110 29.75 -3.75 -51.45
CA ASP A 110 29.17 -4.45 -50.29
C ASP A 110 30.06 -5.55 -49.70
N VAL A 111 29.83 -5.88 -48.41
CA VAL A 111 30.64 -6.83 -47.59
C VAL A 111 29.72 -7.73 -46.72
N LYS A 112 30.09 -8.99 -46.43
CA LYS A 112 29.28 -9.97 -45.66
C LYS A 112 30.09 -10.90 -44.73
N GLY A 113 29.48 -11.34 -43.61
CA GLY A 113 30.11 -12.10 -42.52
C GLY A 113 29.60 -13.54 -42.30
N PRO A 114 29.98 -14.22 -41.18
CA PRO A 114 29.86 -15.68 -41.03
C PRO A 114 28.52 -16.22 -40.51
N VAL A 115 27.68 -15.37 -39.88
CA VAL A 115 26.44 -15.83 -39.22
C VAL A 115 25.29 -16.10 -40.19
N THR A 116 25.27 -15.48 -41.37
CA THR A 116 24.10 -15.43 -42.27
C THR A 116 23.52 -16.81 -42.62
N ALA A 117 24.35 -17.81 -42.87
CA ALA A 117 23.90 -19.17 -43.16
C ALA A 117 23.27 -19.91 -41.96
N ALA A 118 23.59 -19.49 -40.72
CA ALA A 118 22.99 -20.03 -39.51
C ALA A 118 21.72 -19.27 -39.09
N GLU A 119 21.63 -17.97 -39.41
CA GLU A 119 20.43 -17.14 -39.23
C GLU A 119 19.28 -17.65 -40.12
N GLU A 120 19.58 -17.92 -41.40
CA GLU A 120 18.65 -18.54 -42.35
C GLU A 120 18.18 -19.93 -41.88
N ALA A 121 19.09 -20.73 -41.29
CA ALA A 121 18.78 -22.07 -40.78
C ALA A 121 17.92 -22.08 -39.51
N LEU A 122 18.10 -21.11 -38.60
CA LEU A 122 17.22 -20.93 -37.44
C LEU A 122 15.80 -20.59 -37.89
N LYS A 123 15.67 -19.58 -38.75
CA LYS A 123 14.36 -19.10 -39.20
C LYS A 123 13.54 -20.22 -39.83
N ALA A 124 14.16 -21.07 -40.65
CA ALA A 124 13.50 -22.23 -41.26
C ALA A 124 12.98 -23.26 -40.23
N ALA A 125 13.64 -23.43 -39.09
CA ALA A 125 13.19 -24.33 -38.03
C ALA A 125 11.99 -23.73 -37.25
N GLU A 126 12.02 -22.43 -36.95
CA GLU A 126 10.91 -21.75 -36.26
C GLU A 126 9.65 -21.68 -37.14
N GLU A 127 9.81 -21.49 -38.45
CA GLU A 127 8.70 -21.62 -39.41
C GLU A 127 8.16 -23.07 -39.49
N ALA A 128 8.99 -24.10 -39.29
CA ALA A 128 8.52 -25.49 -39.30
C ALA A 128 7.66 -25.83 -38.07
N LEU A 129 8.09 -25.41 -36.86
CA LEU A 129 7.35 -25.64 -35.62
C LEU A 129 5.96 -25.00 -35.63
N ASN A 130 5.88 -23.72 -36.01
CA ASN A 130 4.63 -22.94 -35.98
C ASN A 130 3.56 -23.41 -36.99
N ASN A 131 3.87 -24.38 -37.85
CA ASN A 131 2.97 -24.93 -38.87
C ASN A 131 2.49 -26.36 -38.58
N LEU A 132 2.72 -26.90 -37.37
CA LEU A 132 2.16 -28.20 -36.97
C LEU A 132 0.64 -28.13 -36.73
N PRO A 133 -0.14 -29.16 -37.13
CA PRO A 133 -1.60 -29.18 -36.97
C PRO A 133 -2.04 -29.55 -35.54
N ASP A 134 -3.24 -29.13 -35.14
CA ASP A 134 -3.83 -29.40 -33.81
C ASP A 134 -4.02 -30.90 -33.48
N THR A 135 -3.93 -31.78 -34.48
CA THR A 135 -4.01 -33.24 -34.33
C THR A 135 -2.65 -33.94 -34.40
N ALA A 136 -1.54 -33.18 -34.46
CA ALA A 136 -0.20 -33.74 -34.36
C ALA A 136 -0.06 -34.53 -33.05
N THR A 137 0.65 -35.65 -33.06
CA THR A 137 0.92 -36.35 -31.81
C THR A 137 1.89 -35.52 -30.96
N GLU A 138 1.85 -35.71 -29.64
CA GLU A 138 2.76 -34.99 -28.72
C GLU A 138 4.24 -35.23 -29.09
N GLU A 139 4.55 -36.39 -29.69
CA GLU A 139 5.85 -36.78 -30.21
C GLU A 139 6.28 -35.95 -31.43
N GLU A 140 5.35 -35.65 -32.35
CA GLU A 140 5.60 -34.80 -33.53
C GLU A 140 5.85 -33.34 -33.15
N ARG A 141 5.10 -32.81 -32.17
CA ARG A 141 5.36 -31.48 -31.60
C ARG A 141 6.72 -31.39 -30.91
N THR A 142 7.01 -32.34 -30.02
CA THR A 142 8.29 -32.41 -29.29
C THR A 142 9.48 -32.36 -30.25
N ALA A 143 9.45 -33.15 -31.33
CA ALA A 143 10.54 -33.20 -32.31
C ALA A 143 10.77 -31.87 -33.07
N ALA A 144 9.72 -31.07 -33.31
CA ALA A 144 9.85 -29.76 -33.94
C ALA A 144 10.36 -28.68 -32.97
N GLU A 145 9.93 -28.76 -31.70
CA GLU A 145 10.42 -27.87 -30.62
C GLU A 145 11.91 -28.11 -30.37
N GLU A 146 12.37 -29.37 -30.36
CA GLU A 146 13.80 -29.73 -30.31
C GLU A 146 14.59 -29.23 -31.53
N ALA A 147 14.02 -29.27 -32.74
CA ALA A 147 14.70 -28.84 -33.96
C ALA A 147 14.97 -27.32 -33.99
N VAL A 148 14.04 -26.52 -33.46
CA VAL A 148 14.22 -25.08 -33.22
C VAL A 148 15.39 -24.84 -32.29
N GLU A 149 15.41 -25.51 -31.13
CA GLU A 149 16.43 -25.29 -30.12
C GLU A 149 17.82 -25.75 -30.61
N ALA A 150 17.89 -26.85 -31.35
CA ALA A 150 19.12 -27.28 -32.03
C ALA A 150 19.64 -26.26 -33.06
N ALA A 151 18.74 -25.49 -33.70
CA ALA A 151 19.13 -24.42 -34.63
C ALA A 151 19.57 -23.15 -33.89
N LYS A 152 18.90 -22.76 -32.79
CA LYS A 152 19.31 -21.64 -31.91
C LYS A 152 20.73 -21.85 -31.38
N ASN A 153 21.02 -23.06 -30.91
CA ASN A 153 22.35 -23.42 -30.44
C ASN A 153 23.41 -23.45 -31.56
N LYS A 154 23.04 -23.74 -32.82
CA LYS A 154 23.96 -23.60 -33.96
C LYS A 154 24.22 -22.14 -34.33
N LEU A 155 23.22 -21.25 -34.29
CA LEU A 155 23.41 -19.82 -34.54
C LEU A 155 24.30 -19.18 -33.48
N ASN A 156 24.05 -19.44 -32.18
CA ASN A 156 24.94 -18.98 -31.10
C ASN A 156 26.39 -19.45 -31.32
N ASN A 157 26.60 -20.72 -31.71
CA ASN A 157 27.94 -21.25 -32.02
C ASN A 157 28.54 -20.76 -33.35
N ALA A 158 27.77 -20.09 -34.21
CA ALA A 158 28.26 -19.39 -35.40
C ALA A 158 28.63 -17.92 -35.09
N GLY A 159 27.84 -17.25 -34.24
CA GLY A 159 28.11 -15.88 -33.78
C GLY A 159 29.27 -15.77 -32.79
N ASN A 160 29.46 -16.77 -31.93
CA ASN A 160 30.55 -16.83 -30.94
C ASN A 160 31.91 -17.24 -31.56
N LYS A 161 32.21 -16.73 -32.76
CA LYS A 161 33.40 -17.03 -33.54
C LYS A 161 34.17 -15.75 -33.88
N VAL A 162 35.49 -15.76 -33.64
CA VAL A 162 36.37 -14.62 -33.93
C VAL A 162 36.99 -14.72 -35.33
N ALA A 163 36.99 -13.61 -36.07
CA ALA A 163 37.48 -13.50 -37.46
C ALA A 163 38.93 -12.96 -37.56
N THR A 164 39.54 -13.03 -38.75
CA THR A 164 40.94 -12.66 -38.98
C THR A 164 41.13 -11.28 -39.64
N ALA A 165 42.28 -10.64 -39.40
CA ALA A 165 42.56 -9.28 -39.85
C ALA A 165 42.66 -9.12 -41.38
N GLN A 166 43.09 -10.15 -42.13
CA GLN A 166 43.24 -10.04 -43.59
C GLN A 166 41.89 -9.83 -44.28
N ASN A 167 40.82 -10.48 -43.79
CA ASN A 167 39.47 -10.40 -44.38
C ASN A 167 38.91 -8.96 -44.39
N VAL A 168 39.47 -8.04 -43.60
CA VAL A 168 38.99 -6.66 -43.45
C VAL A 168 39.61 -5.71 -44.47
N ALA A 169 40.87 -5.91 -44.86
CA ALA A 169 41.62 -4.95 -45.67
C ALA A 169 41.19 -4.93 -47.15
N ASP A 170 41.01 -6.11 -47.74
CA ASP A 170 40.71 -6.25 -49.17
C ASP A 170 39.32 -5.72 -49.54
N ALA A 171 38.40 -5.69 -48.57
CA ALA A 171 37.05 -5.17 -48.73
C ALA A 171 36.99 -3.64 -48.92
N ILE A 172 37.93 -2.89 -48.35
CA ILE A 172 37.89 -1.41 -48.32
C ILE A 172 38.26 -0.84 -49.70
N ASN A 173 39.30 -1.38 -50.34
CA ASN A 173 39.88 -0.81 -51.57
C ASN A 173 39.00 -0.99 -52.82
N ALA A 174 37.92 -1.77 -52.74
CA ALA A 174 36.97 -2.02 -53.83
C ALA A 174 35.67 -1.18 -53.71
N SER A 175 35.65 -0.16 -52.85
CA SER A 175 34.48 0.68 -52.56
C SER A 175 34.55 2.08 -53.22
N GLY A 176 33.40 2.73 -53.38
CA GLY A 176 33.22 4.05 -54.00
C GLY A 176 31.76 4.51 -53.94
N TRP A 177 31.42 5.64 -54.55
CA TRP A 177 30.04 6.19 -54.54
C TRP A 177 29.69 6.93 -55.84
N ASN A 178 28.42 7.03 -56.22
CA ASN A 178 27.99 7.63 -57.50
C ASN A 178 27.45 9.06 -57.35
N LEU A 179 27.81 9.96 -58.27
CA LEU A 179 27.39 11.38 -58.31
C LEU A 179 26.47 11.67 -59.52
N THR A 180 25.43 12.49 -59.31
CA THR A 180 24.57 13.06 -60.38
C THR A 180 23.79 14.29 -59.89
N THR A 181 23.00 14.94 -60.76
CA THR A 181 22.20 16.15 -60.48
C THR A 181 20.78 16.05 -61.08
N SER A 182 19.81 16.78 -60.52
CA SER A 182 18.42 16.85 -61.00
C SER A 182 17.66 18.06 -60.42
N ALA A 183 16.43 18.34 -60.90
CA ALA A 183 15.55 19.36 -60.32
C ALA A 183 14.15 18.81 -59.97
N SER A 184 13.69 19.06 -58.74
CA SER A 184 12.32 18.72 -58.30
C SER A 184 11.31 19.86 -58.54
N LYS A 185 11.62 21.08 -58.06
CA LYS A 185 10.81 22.30 -58.26
C LYS A 185 11.64 23.55 -58.56
N GLY A 186 12.98 23.40 -58.56
CA GLY A 186 13.93 24.45 -58.92
C GLY A 186 14.27 24.42 -60.41
N GLN A 187 15.50 24.80 -60.75
CA GLN A 187 16.02 24.83 -62.12
C GLN A 187 17.43 24.22 -62.13
N VAL A 188 17.76 23.39 -63.14
CA VAL A 188 19.05 22.68 -63.27
C VAL A 188 19.44 22.57 -64.75
N SER A 189 20.69 22.18 -65.03
CA SER A 189 21.15 21.79 -66.37
C SER A 189 22.24 20.71 -66.28
N GLY A 190 21.99 19.53 -66.86
CA GLY A 190 22.88 18.36 -66.81
C GLY A 190 22.50 17.33 -65.74
N GLU A 191 22.56 16.02 -66.08
CA GLU A 191 22.03 14.90 -65.26
C GLU A 191 22.77 13.55 -65.48
N THR A 192 24.08 13.52 -65.77
CA THR A 192 24.84 12.25 -65.94
C THR A 192 25.26 11.61 -64.62
N VAL A 193 25.57 10.31 -64.62
CA VAL A 193 26.02 9.54 -63.43
C VAL A 193 27.51 9.17 -63.58
N GLU A 194 28.32 9.46 -62.56
CA GLU A 194 29.76 9.15 -62.51
C GLU A 194 30.13 8.40 -61.21
N LEU A 195 31.03 7.41 -61.28
CA LEU A 195 31.54 6.71 -60.09
C LEU A 195 32.75 7.44 -59.52
N ILE A 196 32.59 7.98 -58.31
CA ILE A 196 33.63 8.68 -57.55
C ILE A 196 34.39 7.65 -56.69
N SER A 197 35.67 7.49 -56.97
CA SER A 197 36.59 6.67 -56.19
C SER A 197 37.04 7.42 -54.93
N PRO A 198 37.65 6.75 -53.92
CA PRO A 198 38.15 7.40 -52.70
C PRO A 198 39.26 8.46 -52.87
N SER A 199 39.56 8.90 -54.09
CA SER A 199 40.67 9.80 -54.47
C SER A 199 40.26 11.07 -55.23
N ASP A 200 38.97 11.28 -55.49
CA ASP A 200 38.51 12.18 -56.57
C ASP A 200 37.86 13.49 -56.04
N PHE A 201 37.63 14.48 -56.91
CA PHE A 201 37.22 15.87 -56.55
C PHE A 201 35.94 16.37 -57.26
N VAL A 202 35.21 17.32 -56.64
CA VAL A 202 33.92 17.89 -57.09
C VAL A 202 33.87 19.43 -56.86
N THR A 203 32.96 20.19 -57.50
CA THR A 203 32.88 21.69 -57.40
C THR A 203 31.42 22.21 -57.56
N ILE A 204 31.08 23.35 -56.93
CA ILE A 204 29.71 23.95 -56.85
C ILE A 204 29.79 25.50 -56.90
N ASP A 205 28.77 26.21 -57.43
CA ASP A 205 28.74 27.68 -57.68
C ASP A 205 27.40 28.36 -57.28
N ALA A 206 27.38 29.70 -57.07
CA ALA A 206 26.32 30.45 -56.36
C ALA A 206 25.59 31.55 -57.17
N GLY A 207 24.27 31.68 -56.99
CA GLY A 207 23.39 32.64 -57.72
C GLY A 207 22.86 33.83 -56.92
N LYS A 208 21.97 34.66 -57.51
CA LYS A 208 21.36 35.82 -56.80
C LYS A 208 20.56 35.33 -55.58
N ASN A 209 20.72 36.05 -54.46
CA ASN A 209 20.18 35.74 -53.13
C ASN A 209 20.69 34.42 -52.54
N ILE A 210 21.70 33.75 -53.14
CA ILE A 210 22.32 32.52 -52.65
C ILE A 210 23.77 32.81 -52.22
N ALA A 211 24.19 32.20 -51.12
CA ALA A 211 25.58 32.17 -50.67
C ALA A 211 26.06 30.70 -50.59
N ILE A 212 27.31 30.45 -50.94
CA ILE A 212 27.95 29.13 -50.81
C ILE A 212 29.29 29.26 -50.11
N THR A 213 29.54 28.36 -49.16
CA THR A 213 30.76 28.28 -48.36
C THR A 213 31.28 26.84 -48.33
N GLN A 214 32.58 26.65 -48.53
CA GLN A 214 33.26 25.37 -48.30
C GLN A 214 34.11 25.44 -47.03
N ASP A 215 34.00 24.42 -46.18
CA ASP A 215 34.96 24.15 -45.10
C ASP A 215 35.22 22.64 -45.04
N GLY A 216 36.48 22.25 -45.26
CA GLY A 216 36.89 20.84 -45.41
C GLY A 216 36.03 20.09 -46.44
N SER A 217 35.32 19.06 -45.96
CA SER A 217 34.40 18.22 -46.73
C SER A 217 32.93 18.72 -46.74
N THR A 218 32.64 19.86 -46.11
CA THR A 218 31.28 20.42 -46.01
C THR A 218 31.09 21.55 -47.01
N ILE A 219 30.00 21.49 -47.78
CA ILE A 219 29.51 22.62 -48.58
C ILE A 219 28.19 23.11 -47.98
N THR A 220 28.16 24.36 -47.56
CA THR A 220 26.94 25.04 -47.10
C THR A 220 26.36 25.86 -48.24
N ILE A 221 25.06 25.74 -48.48
CA ILE A 221 24.30 26.56 -49.44
C ILE A 221 23.17 27.25 -48.65
N ALA A 222 23.14 28.58 -48.69
CA ALA A 222 22.25 29.42 -47.87
C ALA A 222 21.64 30.57 -48.68
N THR A 223 20.65 31.27 -48.11
CA THR A 223 20.20 32.57 -48.63
C THR A 223 21.07 33.71 -48.09
N GLY A 224 21.23 34.80 -48.84
CA GLY A 224 21.96 35.99 -48.37
C GLY A 224 21.22 36.77 -47.28
N ASP A 225 21.98 37.44 -46.40
CA ASP A 225 21.46 38.11 -45.18
C ASP A 225 20.52 39.30 -45.44
N THR A 226 20.59 39.90 -46.64
CA THR A 226 19.70 40.98 -47.07
C THR A 226 19.14 40.64 -48.44
N VAL A 227 17.82 40.53 -48.51
CA VAL A 227 17.06 40.17 -49.71
C VAL A 227 16.01 41.23 -50.00
N GLU A 228 15.81 41.53 -51.29
CA GLU A 228 14.86 42.51 -51.78
C GLU A 228 13.75 41.81 -52.57
N PHE A 229 12.49 42.08 -52.21
CA PHE A 229 11.30 41.56 -52.89
C PHE A 229 10.36 42.71 -53.24
N THR A 230 9.95 42.81 -54.51
CA THR A 230 9.01 43.84 -54.97
C THR A 230 7.57 43.55 -54.55
N THR A 231 7.19 42.26 -54.45
CA THR A 231 5.90 41.78 -53.96
C THR A 231 6.09 40.44 -53.24
N VAL A 232 5.22 40.15 -52.26
CA VAL A 232 5.09 38.81 -51.67
C VAL A 232 3.66 38.33 -51.90
N ASN A 233 3.52 37.37 -52.81
CA ASN A 233 2.23 36.79 -53.19
C ASN A 233 1.99 35.51 -52.39
N PHE A 234 1.04 35.55 -51.45
CA PHE A 234 0.58 34.36 -50.74
C PHE A 234 -0.46 33.63 -51.61
N ASN A 235 -0.32 32.31 -51.75
CA ASN A 235 -1.03 31.50 -52.76
C ASN A 235 -2.56 31.45 -52.50
N GLY A 236 -3.31 32.41 -53.05
CA GLY A 236 -4.74 32.64 -52.77
C GLY A 236 -5.03 33.48 -51.52
N GLY A 237 -4.00 34.06 -50.89
CA GLY A 237 -4.12 34.93 -49.72
C GLY A 237 -4.11 36.44 -50.06
N PRO A 238 -4.14 37.33 -49.05
CA PRO A 238 -3.89 38.75 -49.27
C PRO A 238 -2.48 38.97 -49.79
N ARG A 239 -2.29 40.00 -50.62
CA ARG A 239 -0.98 40.40 -51.12
C ARG A 239 -0.42 41.54 -50.27
N LEU A 240 0.86 41.44 -49.90
CA LEU A 240 1.56 42.49 -49.15
C LEU A 240 2.24 43.46 -50.12
N GLU A 241 1.90 44.74 -50.01
CA GLU A 241 2.51 45.85 -50.76
C GLU A 241 2.67 47.08 -49.85
N GLY A 242 3.60 47.97 -50.19
CA GLY A 242 3.70 49.29 -49.55
C GLY A 242 2.81 50.33 -50.26
N ASP A 243 2.18 51.22 -49.49
CA ASP A 243 1.25 52.24 -50.02
C ASP A 243 1.92 53.45 -50.71
N GLY A 244 3.26 53.46 -50.80
CA GLY A 244 4.05 54.58 -51.32
C GLY A 244 4.19 55.77 -50.36
N LYS A 245 3.65 55.69 -49.13
CA LYS A 245 3.73 56.71 -48.08
C LYS A 245 4.42 56.21 -46.80
N GLY A 246 4.65 54.91 -46.70
CA GLY A 246 5.36 54.25 -45.61
C GLY A 246 4.56 53.18 -44.88
N ASN A 247 3.30 52.94 -45.26
CA ASN A 247 2.43 51.96 -44.62
C ASN A 247 2.43 50.63 -45.37
N LEU A 248 2.33 49.53 -44.63
CA LEU A 248 1.99 48.22 -45.17
C LEU A 248 0.50 48.17 -45.51
N VAL A 249 0.15 47.65 -46.68
CA VAL A 249 -1.24 47.41 -47.09
C VAL A 249 -1.43 45.93 -47.42
N LEU A 250 -2.50 45.36 -46.86
CA LEU A 250 -3.06 44.09 -47.33
C LEU A 250 -4.02 44.40 -48.48
N VAL A 251 -3.61 44.09 -49.70
CA VAL A 251 -4.50 44.20 -50.87
C VAL A 251 -5.46 43.02 -50.88
N ASN A 252 -6.76 43.32 -50.85
CA ASN A 252 -7.80 42.32 -51.02
C ASN A 252 -7.77 41.80 -52.47
N LEU A 253 -7.59 40.49 -52.63
CA LEU A 253 -7.66 39.80 -53.92
C LEU A 253 -8.95 38.97 -54.07
N SER A 254 -9.93 39.16 -53.18
CA SER A 254 -11.24 38.49 -53.26
C SER A 254 -12.18 39.19 -54.25
N GLU A 255 -13.07 38.40 -54.87
CA GLU A 255 -14.09 38.90 -55.81
C GLU A 255 -15.27 39.61 -55.10
N ASP A 256 -15.44 39.46 -53.78
CA ASP A 256 -16.42 40.20 -52.99
C ASP A 256 -15.79 41.45 -52.35
N PRO A 257 -16.18 42.68 -52.77
CA PRO A 257 -15.62 43.91 -52.21
C PRO A 257 -16.05 44.19 -50.76
N ASN A 258 -17.08 43.52 -50.23
CA ASN A 258 -17.51 43.67 -48.85
C ASN A 258 -16.70 42.79 -47.88
N LYS A 259 -16.03 41.75 -48.39
CA LYS A 259 -15.22 40.83 -47.61
C LYS A 259 -13.81 41.42 -47.40
N LEU A 260 -13.67 42.25 -46.37
CA LEU A 260 -12.38 42.82 -45.98
C LEU A 260 -11.34 41.74 -45.64
N PRO A 261 -10.05 41.96 -45.94
CA PRO A 261 -8.98 41.03 -45.57
C PRO A 261 -8.78 41.06 -44.05
N ALA A 262 -8.94 39.91 -43.39
CA ALA A 262 -8.68 39.75 -41.96
C ALA A 262 -7.21 39.38 -41.72
N ILE A 263 -6.57 40.03 -40.75
CA ILE A 263 -5.28 39.59 -40.20
C ILE A 263 -5.57 38.63 -39.05
N THR A 264 -5.47 37.33 -39.30
CA THR A 264 -5.57 36.30 -38.26
C THR A 264 -4.20 35.99 -37.68
N GLY A 265 -4.11 35.69 -36.38
CA GLY A 265 -2.84 35.43 -35.70
C GLY A 265 -2.16 36.68 -35.13
N ILE A 266 -2.88 37.79 -34.99
CA ILE A 266 -2.48 38.87 -34.09
C ILE A 266 -2.59 38.33 -32.65
N SER A 267 -1.45 38.18 -31.98
CA SER A 267 -1.39 37.98 -30.52
C SER A 267 -1.86 39.24 -29.81
N SER A 268 -2.44 39.10 -28.61
CA SER A 268 -2.65 40.26 -27.75
C SER A 268 -1.31 40.84 -27.29
N GLY A 269 -1.29 42.16 -27.09
CA GLY A 269 -0.25 42.82 -26.30
C GLY A 269 -0.58 42.88 -24.81
N LEU A 270 -1.85 42.69 -24.42
CA LEU A 270 -2.27 42.67 -23.03
C LEU A 270 -2.03 41.28 -22.43
N ASP A 271 -1.46 41.25 -21.23
CA ASP A 271 -1.41 40.04 -20.43
C ASP A 271 -2.82 39.66 -19.96
N THR A 272 -2.98 38.38 -19.62
CA THR A 272 -4.14 37.93 -18.85
C THR A 272 -3.68 37.48 -17.47
N THR A 273 -4.26 38.09 -16.44
CA THR A 273 -4.04 37.70 -15.04
C THR A 273 -4.83 36.42 -14.77
N PRO A 274 -4.18 35.32 -14.33
CA PRO A 274 -4.89 34.14 -13.86
C PRO A 274 -5.63 34.47 -12.57
N VAL A 275 -6.95 34.28 -12.58
CA VAL A 275 -7.79 34.31 -11.39
C VAL A 275 -8.05 32.86 -11.01
N VAL A 276 -7.56 32.45 -9.83
CA VAL A 276 -8.00 31.19 -9.24
C VAL A 276 -9.49 31.32 -8.93
N ILE A 277 -10.29 30.40 -9.46
CA ILE A 277 -11.72 30.30 -9.21
C ILE A 277 -12.03 28.94 -8.58
N ASN A 278 -13.16 28.83 -7.90
CA ASN A 278 -13.59 27.63 -7.20
C ASN A 278 -15.14 27.53 -7.18
N PRO A 279 -15.84 27.66 -8.33
CA PRO A 279 -17.30 27.79 -8.32
C PRO A 279 -18.03 26.50 -7.89
N ASN A 280 -17.38 25.35 -8.03
CA ASN A 280 -17.95 24.02 -7.77
C ASN A 280 -17.12 23.20 -6.75
N GLY A 281 -16.30 23.85 -5.91
CA GLY A 281 -15.43 23.15 -4.94
C GLY A 281 -14.20 22.47 -5.55
N THR A 282 -13.87 22.77 -6.80
CA THR A 282 -12.58 22.44 -7.43
C THR A 282 -11.89 23.75 -7.84
N PRO A 283 -10.66 24.02 -7.35
CA PRO A 283 -9.84 25.12 -7.86
C PRO A 283 -9.54 24.94 -9.35
N ASP A 284 -9.99 25.89 -10.15
CA ASP A 284 -9.70 26.06 -11.57
C ASP A 284 -9.09 27.46 -11.78
N VAL A 285 -8.63 27.77 -13.00
CA VAL A 285 -8.06 29.07 -13.33
C VAL A 285 -8.77 29.66 -14.54
N ASP A 286 -9.55 30.72 -14.31
CA ASP A 286 -10.07 31.54 -15.39
C ASP A 286 -9.21 32.80 -15.58
N MET A 287 -9.16 33.29 -16.81
CA MET A 287 -8.25 34.36 -17.22
C MET A 287 -9.03 35.68 -17.33
N LEU A 288 -8.62 36.71 -16.60
CA LEU A 288 -9.08 38.09 -16.83
C LEU A 288 -8.00 38.91 -17.54
N VAL A 289 -8.38 39.80 -18.46
CA VAL A 289 -7.41 40.66 -19.15
C VAL A 289 -6.88 41.75 -18.22
N ASN A 290 -5.57 41.93 -18.20
CA ASN A 290 -4.92 43.00 -17.45
C ASN A 290 -4.86 44.27 -18.32
N LEU A 291 -5.72 45.24 -18.03
CA LEU A 291 -5.71 46.52 -18.74
C LEU A 291 -4.52 47.41 -18.36
N ASP A 292 -3.86 47.13 -17.22
CA ASP A 292 -2.65 47.80 -16.74
C ASP A 292 -1.38 46.99 -17.10
N THR A 293 -1.34 46.33 -18.27
CA THR A 293 -0.15 45.60 -18.73
C THR A 293 0.96 46.60 -19.09
N PRO A 294 2.17 46.49 -18.51
CA PRO A 294 3.25 47.45 -18.74
C PRO A 294 3.82 47.38 -20.15
N ASP A 295 4.38 48.50 -20.62
CA ASP A 295 5.04 48.67 -21.92
C ASP A 295 4.19 48.36 -23.18
N VAL A 296 2.88 48.14 -23.01
CA VAL A 296 1.89 48.10 -24.10
C VAL A 296 1.55 49.53 -24.54
N SER A 297 1.54 49.79 -25.84
CA SER A 297 1.11 51.08 -26.40
C SER A 297 -0.41 51.14 -26.56
N ASP A 298 -1.03 52.31 -26.34
CA ASP A 298 -2.43 52.57 -26.68
C ASP A 298 -2.74 52.31 -28.18
N ASP A 299 -1.73 52.41 -29.06
CA ASP A 299 -1.83 52.07 -30.49
C ASP A 299 -1.82 50.55 -30.78
N THR A 300 -1.79 49.69 -29.75
CA THR A 300 -1.83 48.22 -29.92
C THR A 300 -3.23 47.73 -30.25
N ALA A 301 -3.36 46.82 -31.22
CA ALA A 301 -4.65 46.28 -31.64
C ALA A 301 -5.24 45.31 -30.60
N LEU A 302 -6.38 45.68 -30.00
CA LEU A 302 -7.17 44.80 -29.14
C LEU A 302 -7.70 43.57 -29.92
N THR A 303 -7.59 42.38 -29.32
CA THR A 303 -8.05 41.13 -29.92
C THR A 303 -9.42 40.69 -29.40
N VAL A 304 -10.03 39.72 -30.08
CA VAL A 304 -11.25 39.05 -29.62
C VAL A 304 -10.97 38.15 -28.39
N GLY A 305 -9.71 37.82 -28.10
CA GLY A 305 -9.32 37.10 -26.88
C GLY A 305 -9.49 37.99 -25.65
N ASP A 306 -8.97 39.22 -25.71
CA ASP A 306 -9.05 40.21 -24.63
C ASP A 306 -10.49 40.52 -24.26
N ALA A 307 -11.34 40.76 -25.27
CA ALA A 307 -12.75 41.08 -25.08
C ALA A 307 -13.55 39.94 -24.42
N ARG A 308 -13.14 38.67 -24.59
CA ARG A 308 -13.73 37.51 -23.90
C ARG A 308 -13.29 37.38 -22.45
N ASN A 309 -12.17 38.02 -22.09
CA ASN A 309 -11.57 37.98 -20.76
C ASN A 309 -11.78 39.29 -19.97
N MET A 310 -12.61 40.22 -20.45
CA MET A 310 -13.07 41.36 -19.66
C MET A 310 -14.13 40.92 -18.62
N GLY A 311 -13.84 41.17 -17.35
CA GLY A 311 -14.71 40.82 -16.22
C GLY A 311 -14.19 41.34 -14.88
N TRP A 312 -14.81 40.92 -13.78
CA TRP A 312 -14.40 41.19 -12.40
C TRP A 312 -14.52 39.90 -11.55
N VAL A 313 -14.12 39.93 -10.28
CA VAL A 313 -14.09 38.73 -9.40
C VAL A 313 -15.12 38.84 -8.28
N VAL A 314 -15.88 37.77 -8.04
CA VAL A 314 -16.78 37.61 -6.90
C VAL A 314 -16.24 36.48 -6.00
N ALA A 315 -16.37 36.61 -4.68
CA ALA A 315 -15.90 35.60 -3.73
C ALA A 315 -16.75 35.56 -2.44
N ALA A 316 -16.69 34.45 -1.71
CA ALA A 316 -17.28 34.25 -0.40
C ALA A 316 -16.34 33.41 0.50
N GLU A 317 -15.91 34.01 1.63
CA GLU A 317 -14.90 33.45 2.53
C GLU A 317 -15.36 32.18 3.29
N GLY A 318 -16.66 31.92 3.38
CA GLY A 318 -17.22 30.83 4.18
C GLY A 318 -17.09 29.42 3.58
N ASN A 319 -16.70 29.31 2.30
CA ASN A 319 -16.56 28.05 1.57
C ASN A 319 -15.49 28.10 0.46
N ASP A 320 -14.57 29.07 0.52
CA ASP A 320 -13.58 29.38 -0.51
C ASP A 320 -14.18 29.54 -1.93
N TYR A 321 -15.46 29.89 -2.06
CA TYR A 321 -16.08 30.15 -3.36
C TYR A 321 -15.47 31.41 -3.95
N GLN A 322 -14.97 31.32 -5.18
CA GLN A 322 -14.49 32.44 -5.97
C GLN A 322 -14.84 32.17 -7.44
N ASP A 323 -15.24 33.21 -8.19
CA ASP A 323 -15.59 33.07 -9.61
C ASP A 323 -15.36 34.39 -10.36
N THR A 324 -15.27 34.33 -11.68
CA THR A 324 -15.28 35.54 -12.51
C THR A 324 -16.69 35.92 -12.94
N VAL A 325 -16.91 37.21 -13.15
CA VAL A 325 -18.13 37.76 -13.72
C VAL A 325 -17.74 38.53 -14.97
N LYS A 326 -17.74 37.79 -16.09
CA LYS A 326 -17.51 38.29 -17.45
C LYS A 326 -18.82 38.78 -18.06
N ASN A 327 -18.75 39.25 -19.31
CA ASN A 327 -19.92 39.77 -20.01
C ASN A 327 -21.04 38.72 -20.10
N ALA A 328 -22.28 39.15 -19.85
CA ALA A 328 -23.51 38.34 -19.85
C ALA A 328 -23.63 37.23 -18.76
N ASN A 329 -22.75 37.17 -17.75
CA ASN A 329 -22.97 36.32 -16.58
C ASN A 329 -24.06 36.89 -15.63
N LYS A 330 -24.55 36.06 -14.70
CA LYS A 330 -25.58 36.39 -13.70
C LYS A 330 -25.14 35.97 -12.29
N VAL A 331 -25.09 36.92 -11.36
CA VAL A 331 -24.94 36.67 -9.92
C VAL A 331 -26.33 36.47 -9.28
N ASN A 332 -26.43 35.60 -8.27
CA ASN A 332 -27.68 35.29 -7.58
C ASN A 332 -27.45 35.14 -6.07
N PHE A 333 -28.16 35.91 -5.24
CA PHE A 333 -28.06 35.84 -3.78
C PHE A 333 -29.17 34.93 -3.23
N VAL A 334 -28.81 34.01 -2.32
CA VAL A 334 -29.70 32.99 -1.75
C VAL A 334 -29.54 32.96 -0.23
N GLY A 335 -30.63 32.74 0.50
CA GLY A 335 -30.60 32.42 1.94
C GLY A 335 -31.04 30.98 2.14
N GLU A 336 -30.29 30.24 2.95
CA GLU A 336 -30.52 28.82 3.23
C GLU A 336 -30.42 28.53 4.73
N GLY A 337 -30.92 27.37 5.16
CA GLY A 337 -31.01 27.00 6.58
C GLY A 337 -31.89 27.99 7.35
N MET A 338 -31.27 28.70 8.30
CA MET A 338 -31.94 29.72 9.14
C MET A 338 -31.82 31.14 8.56
N ALA A 339 -31.22 31.32 7.38
CA ALA A 339 -30.98 32.62 6.77
C ALA A 339 -31.98 33.00 5.67
N THR A 340 -32.33 34.29 5.56
CA THR A 340 -33.26 34.80 4.54
C THR A 340 -32.67 35.99 3.77
N VAL A 341 -32.95 36.07 2.46
CA VAL A 341 -32.39 37.09 1.54
C VAL A 341 -33.45 37.69 0.62
N THR A 342 -33.40 39.00 0.39
CA THR A 342 -34.32 39.75 -0.50
C THR A 342 -33.59 40.85 -1.27
N GLY A 343 -34.22 41.45 -2.29
CA GLY A 343 -33.64 42.59 -3.03
C GLY A 343 -34.62 43.37 -3.90
N GLU A 344 -34.23 44.60 -4.27
CA GLU A 344 -35.03 45.55 -5.07
C GLU A 344 -34.18 46.37 -6.06
N THR A 345 -34.82 47.20 -6.89
CA THR A 345 -34.15 48.15 -7.80
C THR A 345 -34.93 49.46 -7.88
N LYS A 346 -34.24 50.58 -7.69
CA LYS A 346 -34.83 51.92 -7.65
C LYS A 346 -33.85 52.96 -8.19
N ASP A 347 -34.31 53.82 -9.11
CA ASP A 347 -33.54 54.93 -9.70
C ASP A 347 -32.16 54.52 -10.27
N GLY A 348 -32.02 53.26 -10.71
CA GLY A 348 -30.78 52.67 -11.22
C GLY A 348 -29.91 51.99 -10.16
N VAL A 349 -30.19 52.17 -8.87
CA VAL A 349 -29.53 51.49 -7.74
C VAL A 349 -30.19 50.13 -7.49
N ARG A 350 -29.40 49.14 -7.06
CA ARG A 350 -29.82 47.78 -6.69
C ARG A 350 -29.53 47.56 -5.20
N THR A 351 -30.47 46.97 -4.46
CA THR A 351 -30.37 46.76 -3.00
C THR A 351 -30.58 45.28 -2.67
N ILE A 352 -29.82 44.73 -1.72
CA ILE A 352 -29.91 43.33 -1.22
C ILE A 352 -29.90 43.35 0.32
N THR A 353 -30.66 42.46 0.97
CA THR A 353 -30.87 42.42 2.45
C THR A 353 -30.79 40.98 2.97
N VAL A 354 -30.25 40.75 4.19
CA VAL A 354 -29.98 39.42 4.80
C VAL A 354 -30.38 39.38 6.30
N ASN A 355 -30.85 38.22 6.83
CA ASN A 355 -31.25 37.99 8.24
C ASN A 355 -31.08 36.50 8.68
N VAL A 356 -30.98 36.17 9.99
CA VAL A 356 -30.64 34.80 10.53
C VAL A 356 -31.35 34.46 11.88
N ASP A 357 -31.66 33.17 12.13
CA ASP A 357 -32.11 32.57 13.42
C ASP A 357 -31.07 31.54 13.96
N ALA A 358 -31.13 31.13 15.25
CA ALA A 358 -29.95 30.63 16.00
C ALA A 358 -30.07 29.33 16.83
N GLN A 359 -31.26 28.83 17.18
CA GLN A 359 -31.38 27.90 18.33
C GLN A 359 -31.20 26.38 18.05
N ASN A 360 -31.04 25.97 16.78
CA ASN A 360 -31.18 24.55 16.34
C ASN A 360 -29.87 23.70 16.34
N LEU A 361 -28.76 24.17 16.93
CA LEU A 361 -27.42 23.62 16.63
C LEU A 361 -26.92 22.49 17.54
N VAL A 362 -27.43 22.36 18.77
CA VAL A 362 -26.73 21.63 19.86
C VAL A 362 -27.01 20.12 19.92
N GLU A 363 -28.15 19.67 19.38
CA GLU A 363 -28.76 18.37 19.73
C GLU A 363 -28.29 17.16 18.88
N ASN A 364 -27.40 17.34 17.90
CA ASN A 364 -27.19 16.35 16.81
C ASN A 364 -25.84 15.59 16.79
N ALA A 365 -25.02 15.62 17.85
CA ALA A 365 -23.66 15.05 17.83
C ALA A 365 -23.49 13.76 18.66
N GLN A 366 -23.24 12.61 17.99
CA GLN A 366 -22.86 11.37 18.70
C GLN A 366 -21.36 11.36 19.07
N LEU A 367 -21.07 11.52 20.36
CA LEU A 367 -19.73 11.30 20.93
C LEU A 367 -19.52 9.83 21.32
N PRO A 368 -18.32 9.23 21.19
CA PRO A 368 -18.09 7.80 21.47
C PRO A 368 -18.11 7.47 22.97
N VAL A 369 -17.82 8.45 23.83
CA VAL A 369 -18.11 8.43 25.27
C VAL A 369 -19.08 9.57 25.54
N VAL A 370 -20.14 9.29 26.28
CA VAL A 370 -21.12 10.27 26.74
C VAL A 370 -21.23 10.20 28.27
N TYR A 371 -21.73 11.27 28.86
CA TYR A 371 -22.13 11.24 30.26
C TYR A 371 -23.59 10.81 30.35
N THR A 372 -23.89 9.91 31.28
CA THR A 372 -25.26 9.47 31.60
C THR A 372 -25.56 9.60 33.08
N ASP A 373 -26.84 9.68 33.43
CA ASP A 373 -27.33 9.47 34.80
C ASP A 373 -27.27 7.98 35.21
N GLU A 374 -27.80 7.64 36.40
CA GLU A 374 -27.81 6.25 36.92
C GLU A 374 -28.77 5.35 36.12
N GLU A 375 -29.81 5.93 35.53
CA GLU A 375 -30.81 5.27 34.69
C GLU A 375 -30.30 4.99 33.26
N GLY A 376 -29.29 5.73 32.78
CA GLY A 376 -28.67 5.59 31.46
C GLY A 376 -29.08 6.65 30.42
N ASN A 377 -29.87 7.65 30.80
CA ASN A 377 -30.19 8.78 29.93
C ASN A 377 -28.95 9.68 29.79
N LYS A 378 -28.75 10.27 28.61
CA LYS A 378 -27.65 11.23 28.40
C LYS A 378 -27.91 12.55 29.13
N VAL A 379 -26.83 13.21 29.51
CA VAL A 379 -26.83 14.54 30.12
C VAL A 379 -25.97 15.52 29.32
N THR A 380 -26.41 16.78 29.25
CA THR A 380 -25.64 17.89 28.68
C THR A 380 -24.90 18.65 29.80
N ILE A 381 -23.81 19.33 29.43
CA ILE A 381 -23.00 20.13 30.37
C ILE A 381 -23.23 21.62 30.11
N ILE A 382 -23.75 22.34 31.11
CA ILE A 382 -23.96 23.79 31.05
C ILE A 382 -23.28 24.41 32.28
N ASP A 383 -22.43 25.40 32.04
CA ASP A 383 -21.59 26.07 33.06
C ASP A 383 -20.75 25.12 33.95
N GLY A 384 -20.47 23.89 33.47
CA GLY A 384 -19.75 22.86 34.22
C GLY A 384 -20.61 22.01 35.17
N ASN A 385 -21.94 22.12 35.08
CA ASN A 385 -22.92 21.27 35.76
C ASN A 385 -23.69 20.40 34.75
N PHE A 386 -24.26 19.29 35.21
CA PHE A 386 -25.01 18.35 34.36
C PHE A 386 -26.51 18.62 34.41
N TYR A 387 -27.16 18.55 33.26
CA TYR A 387 -28.61 18.72 33.05
C TYR A 387 -29.11 17.68 32.04
N PRO A 388 -30.42 17.39 31.97
CA PRO A 388 -30.97 16.49 30.94
C PRO A 388 -30.57 16.89 29.51
N GLU A 389 -30.40 15.91 28.62
CA GLU A 389 -30.22 16.12 27.18
C GLU A 389 -31.23 17.17 26.63
N GLY A 390 -30.81 17.98 25.65
CA GLY A 390 -31.62 19.06 25.07
C GLY A 390 -31.76 20.35 25.91
N SER A 391 -31.33 20.39 27.18
CA SER A 391 -31.47 21.61 28.01
C SER A 391 -30.76 22.84 27.41
N VAL A 392 -31.40 24.02 27.49
CA VAL A 392 -30.92 25.29 26.90
C VAL A 392 -30.70 26.38 27.96
N LYS A 393 -29.76 27.30 27.71
CA LYS A 393 -29.47 28.44 28.61
C LYS A 393 -30.00 29.75 28.03
N LEU A 394 -30.92 30.40 28.74
CA LEU A 394 -31.59 31.65 28.34
C LEU A 394 -31.60 32.64 29.52
N ASP A 395 -31.31 33.92 29.27
CA ASP A 395 -31.29 35.01 30.26
C ASP A 395 -30.57 34.69 31.59
N GLY A 396 -29.56 33.81 31.54
CA GLY A 396 -28.73 33.39 32.67
C GLY A 396 -29.19 32.12 33.40
N ASN A 397 -30.40 31.62 33.14
CA ASN A 397 -30.92 30.38 33.73
C ASN A 397 -30.91 29.22 32.72
N VAL A 398 -31.07 27.99 33.20
CA VAL A 398 -31.21 26.78 32.35
C VAL A 398 -32.67 26.35 32.29
N TYR A 399 -33.14 25.96 31.11
CA TYR A 399 -34.51 25.54 30.82
C TYR A 399 -34.53 24.21 30.06
N PRO A 400 -35.65 23.46 30.08
CA PRO A 400 -35.84 22.27 29.25
C PRO A 400 -35.72 22.54 27.74
N GLU A 401 -35.51 21.46 26.98
CA GLU A 401 -35.48 21.42 25.51
C GLU A 401 -36.66 22.17 24.87
N GLY A 402 -36.41 22.82 23.73
CA GLY A 402 -37.44 23.51 22.95
C GLY A 402 -37.96 24.83 23.55
N THR A 403 -37.40 25.31 24.67
CA THR A 403 -37.73 26.63 25.24
C THR A 403 -37.11 27.75 24.42
N VAL A 404 -37.88 28.76 24.01
CA VAL A 404 -37.43 29.92 23.20
C VAL A 404 -37.77 31.26 23.86
N LEU A 405 -37.10 32.36 23.48
CA LEU A 405 -37.44 33.71 23.94
C LEU A 405 -38.42 34.42 22.99
N VAL A 406 -39.64 34.70 23.47
CA VAL A 406 -40.62 35.55 22.77
C VAL A 406 -40.95 36.76 23.66
N ASP A 407 -40.86 37.98 23.11
CA ASP A 407 -41.01 39.25 23.83
C ASP A 407 -40.21 39.34 25.15
N GLY A 408 -39.03 38.70 25.20
CA GLY A 408 -38.18 38.64 26.39
C GLY A 408 -38.70 37.73 27.51
N LYS A 409 -39.40 36.64 27.16
CA LYS A 409 -39.87 35.61 28.10
C LYS A 409 -39.58 34.20 27.56
N PRO A 410 -39.15 33.25 28.42
CA PRO A 410 -39.02 31.85 28.05
C PRO A 410 -40.41 31.21 27.88
N VAL A 411 -40.64 30.64 26.70
CA VAL A 411 -41.87 29.92 26.36
C VAL A 411 -41.58 28.61 25.62
N ASP A 412 -42.50 27.65 25.71
CA ASP A 412 -42.46 26.43 24.92
C ASP A 412 -42.88 26.68 23.45
N LYS A 413 -42.77 25.64 22.63
CA LYS A 413 -43.21 25.62 21.22
C LYS A 413 -44.69 25.97 20.98
N ASP A 414 -45.54 25.91 22.01
CA ASP A 414 -46.98 26.22 21.93
C ASP A 414 -47.29 27.60 22.54
N GLY A 415 -46.29 28.31 23.07
CA GLY A 415 -46.38 29.66 23.65
C GLY A 415 -46.65 29.73 25.16
N ASN A 416 -46.59 28.61 25.89
CA ASN A 416 -46.78 28.59 27.35
C ASN A 416 -45.49 28.98 28.08
N PRO A 417 -45.54 29.72 29.22
CA PRO A 417 -44.36 30.01 30.02
C PRO A 417 -43.69 28.74 30.56
N VAL A 418 -42.34 28.71 30.55
CA VAL A 418 -41.54 27.59 31.07
C VAL A 418 -40.71 28.06 32.28
N ASP A 419 -40.75 27.29 33.36
CA ASP A 419 -39.94 27.52 34.56
C ASP A 419 -38.51 26.96 34.39
N PRO A 420 -37.48 27.57 35.00
CA PRO A 420 -36.11 27.10 34.91
C PRO A 420 -35.87 25.81 35.70
N ILE A 421 -34.88 25.02 35.26
CA ILE A 421 -34.39 23.83 35.97
C ILE A 421 -33.66 24.31 37.24
N ALA A 422 -34.25 24.05 38.41
CA ALA A 422 -33.85 24.68 39.66
C ALA A 422 -32.50 24.20 40.23
N GLU A 423 -32.18 22.92 40.04
CA GLU A 423 -30.94 22.29 40.51
C GLU A 423 -30.36 21.39 39.41
N PRO A 424 -29.02 21.28 39.28
CA PRO A 424 -28.38 20.34 38.36
C PRO A 424 -28.45 18.89 38.87
N ILE A 425 -28.12 17.95 37.99
CA ILE A 425 -27.89 16.55 38.35
C ILE A 425 -26.59 16.46 39.18
N ASP A 426 -26.60 15.61 40.22
CA ASP A 426 -25.42 15.38 41.07
C ASP A 426 -24.24 14.83 40.24
N LYS A 427 -23.01 15.18 40.61
CA LYS A 427 -21.80 14.81 39.86
C LYS A 427 -21.26 13.45 40.26
N ASP A 428 -21.52 13.02 41.49
CA ASP A 428 -21.05 11.74 42.02
C ASP A 428 -21.88 10.54 41.49
N THR A 429 -23.03 10.81 40.84
CA THR A 429 -23.89 9.80 40.20
C THR A 429 -23.68 9.67 38.68
N ILE A 430 -22.93 10.59 38.05
CA ILE A 430 -22.72 10.58 36.60
C ILE A 430 -21.74 9.48 36.18
N ILE A 431 -22.16 8.69 35.19
CA ILE A 431 -21.38 7.61 34.60
C ILE A 431 -20.79 8.08 33.26
N ALA A 432 -19.49 7.83 33.06
CA ALA A 432 -18.84 7.96 31.75
C ALA A 432 -19.10 6.67 30.93
N SER A 433 -20.09 6.73 30.05
CA SER A 433 -20.66 5.58 29.35
C SER A 433 -20.17 5.51 27.90
N MET A 434 -19.80 4.30 27.44
CA MET A 434 -19.57 4.03 26.02
C MET A 434 -20.88 4.19 25.26
N ASN A 435 -20.92 5.09 24.26
CA ASN A 435 -22.16 5.44 23.58
C ASN A 435 -22.58 4.33 22.60
N ASN A 436 -23.63 3.60 22.94
CA ASN A 436 -24.25 2.58 22.07
C ASN A 436 -25.30 3.15 21.10
N GLY A 437 -25.50 4.48 21.07
CA GLY A 437 -26.46 5.17 20.21
C GLY A 437 -27.92 5.15 20.70
N ASN A 438 -28.28 4.19 21.56
CA ASN A 438 -29.66 3.91 21.98
C ASN A 438 -30.04 4.40 23.39
N ASN A 439 -29.10 4.98 24.15
CA ASN A 439 -29.27 5.35 25.57
C ASN A 439 -29.59 4.13 26.48
N GLU A 440 -28.94 2.98 26.23
CA GLU A 440 -29.10 1.77 27.06
C GLU A 440 -27.90 1.59 28.02
N THR A 441 -28.13 1.00 29.21
CA THR A 441 -27.06 0.66 30.18
C THR A 441 -26.32 -0.66 29.86
N ALA A 442 -26.57 -1.26 28.70
CA ALA A 442 -26.00 -2.54 28.30
C ALA A 442 -24.50 -2.45 27.96
N PRO A 443 -23.64 -3.37 28.48
CA PRO A 443 -22.21 -3.38 28.16
C PRO A 443 -21.91 -3.55 26.67
N MET A 444 -21.05 -2.67 26.13
CA MET A 444 -20.65 -2.69 24.72
C MET A 444 -19.40 -3.56 24.50
N GLN A 445 -19.38 -4.34 23.42
CA GLN A 445 -18.21 -5.12 23.01
C GLN A 445 -17.30 -4.31 22.07
N LEU A 446 -15.99 -4.30 22.35
CA LEU A 446 -14.98 -3.71 21.46
C LEU A 446 -14.32 -4.82 20.64
N THR A 447 -14.68 -4.94 19.36
CA THR A 447 -14.24 -6.02 18.47
C THR A 447 -12.90 -5.78 17.77
N ASN A 448 -12.31 -4.59 17.92
CA ASN A 448 -11.09 -4.15 17.27
C ASN A 448 -9.85 -4.11 18.20
N VAL A 449 -9.92 -4.72 19.38
CA VAL A 449 -8.77 -4.88 20.27
C VAL A 449 -7.91 -6.04 19.75
N GLY A 450 -6.65 -5.76 19.40
CA GLY A 450 -5.71 -6.78 18.93
C GLY A 450 -5.15 -7.63 20.09
N SER A 451 -4.84 -8.90 19.81
CA SER A 451 -4.12 -9.75 20.77
C SER A 451 -2.70 -9.23 20.99
N ASN A 452 -2.21 -9.43 22.21
CA ASN A 452 -0.91 -9.00 22.71
C ASN A 452 0.06 -10.18 22.85
N LEU A 453 -0.45 -11.38 23.14
CA LEU A 453 0.32 -12.62 23.30
C LEU A 453 0.41 -13.40 21.98
N PRO A 454 1.48 -14.19 21.74
CA PRO A 454 1.59 -15.03 20.56
C PRO A 454 0.59 -16.19 20.60
N ASN A 455 0.12 -16.63 19.43
CA ASN A 455 -0.74 -17.80 19.32
C ASN A 455 -0.03 -19.08 19.81
N THR A 456 -0.81 -20.01 20.37
CA THR A 456 -0.38 -21.30 20.91
C THR A 456 -1.43 -22.37 20.61
N TYR A 457 -0.98 -23.51 20.10
CA TYR A 457 -1.80 -24.39 19.27
C TYR A 457 -1.97 -25.78 19.89
N ASN A 458 -3.22 -26.25 19.91
CA ASN A 458 -3.59 -27.65 20.14
C ASN A 458 -4.22 -28.15 18.83
N ILE A 459 -4.45 -29.46 18.66
CA ILE A 459 -5.03 -29.97 17.39
C ILE A 459 -6.51 -29.60 17.27
N ASP A 460 -7.23 -29.46 18.39
CA ASP A 460 -8.56 -28.84 18.39
C ASP A 460 -8.48 -27.31 18.43
N LEU A 461 -9.43 -26.66 17.74
CA LEU A 461 -9.71 -25.22 17.78
C LEU A 461 -8.57 -24.24 17.40
N ALA A 462 -7.74 -24.58 16.40
CA ALA A 462 -6.92 -23.58 15.70
C ALA A 462 -6.66 -23.82 14.20
N THR A 463 -6.63 -25.07 13.71
CA THR A 463 -6.39 -25.34 12.27
C THR A 463 -7.72 -25.43 11.50
N PRO A 464 -7.88 -24.77 10.33
CA PRO A 464 -9.11 -24.88 9.52
C PRO A 464 -9.40 -26.27 8.92
N ASN A 465 -8.50 -27.25 9.10
CA ASN A 465 -8.56 -28.57 8.47
C ASN A 465 -8.45 -29.76 9.45
N GLY A 466 -8.23 -29.54 10.76
CA GLY A 466 -8.24 -30.62 11.77
C GLY A 466 -7.26 -31.77 11.51
N ASN A 467 -6.13 -31.50 10.86
CA ASN A 467 -5.17 -32.51 10.42
C ASN A 467 -4.03 -32.65 11.45
N PRO A 468 -3.78 -33.83 12.04
CA PRO A 468 -2.63 -34.05 12.93
C PRO A 468 -1.27 -34.03 12.23
N GLU A 469 -1.22 -33.92 10.89
CA GLU A 469 -0.01 -33.69 10.10
C GLU A 469 0.17 -32.22 9.65
N ASP A 470 -0.52 -31.24 10.27
CA ASP A 470 -0.25 -29.81 10.03
C ASP A 470 1.18 -29.44 10.47
N THR A 471 1.98 -28.98 9.51
CA THR A 471 3.39 -28.59 9.70
C THR A 471 3.61 -27.08 9.79
N GLU A 472 2.57 -26.27 9.57
CA GLU A 472 2.63 -24.81 9.64
C GLU A 472 2.33 -24.33 11.07
N ASN A 473 1.40 -24.99 11.76
CA ASN A 473 1.01 -24.65 13.15
C ASN A 473 1.02 -25.88 14.08
N PRO A 474 2.20 -26.47 14.37
CA PRO A 474 2.31 -27.67 15.21
C PRO A 474 1.93 -27.43 16.68
N VAL A 475 1.51 -28.51 17.36
CA VAL A 475 1.15 -28.48 18.80
C VAL A 475 2.26 -27.84 19.63
N THR A 476 1.90 -26.84 20.43
CA THR A 476 2.84 -26.04 21.21
C THR A 476 3.27 -26.80 22.46
N LYS A 477 4.48 -27.38 22.45
CA LYS A 477 5.02 -28.18 23.58
C LYS A 477 5.83 -27.38 24.60
N GLU A 478 6.25 -26.18 24.22
CA GLU A 478 6.70 -25.14 25.12
C GLU A 478 6.39 -23.76 24.52
N GLN A 479 6.17 -22.77 25.37
CA GLN A 479 6.17 -21.37 24.99
C GLN A 479 6.88 -20.54 26.07
N LYS A 480 7.66 -19.54 25.65
CA LYS A 480 8.38 -18.64 26.55
C LYS A 480 7.72 -17.27 26.52
N LEU A 481 7.72 -16.58 27.67
CA LEU A 481 7.22 -15.22 27.79
C LEU A 481 7.95 -14.32 26.76
N PRO A 482 7.24 -13.59 25.87
CA PRO A 482 7.88 -12.82 24.81
C PRO A 482 8.92 -11.79 25.31
N VAL A 483 10.14 -11.95 24.81
CA VAL A 483 11.27 -11.06 25.06
C VAL A 483 11.95 -10.65 23.75
N ASP A 484 12.69 -9.55 23.78
CA ASP A 484 13.54 -9.12 22.67
C ASP A 484 14.84 -9.94 22.59
N LYS A 485 15.75 -9.53 21.70
CA LYS A 485 17.03 -10.21 21.44
C LYS A 485 18.01 -10.11 22.60
N ASP A 486 17.79 -9.16 23.51
CA ASP A 486 18.64 -8.83 24.65
C ASP A 486 18.03 -9.33 25.98
N GLY A 487 16.80 -9.86 25.94
CA GLY A 487 16.10 -10.50 27.07
C GLY A 487 15.06 -9.61 27.77
N ASN A 488 14.73 -8.42 27.25
CA ASN A 488 13.73 -7.53 27.85
C ASN A 488 12.31 -7.89 27.40
N PHE A 489 11.31 -7.72 28.26
CA PHE A 489 9.91 -7.97 27.89
C PHE A 489 9.42 -7.01 26.80
N VAL A 490 8.83 -7.56 25.73
CA VAL A 490 8.28 -6.77 24.60
C VAL A 490 6.79 -6.43 24.76
N LEU A 491 6.14 -6.93 25.81
CA LEU A 491 4.71 -6.76 26.06
C LEU A 491 4.43 -5.49 26.86
N ASN A 492 3.52 -4.63 26.38
CA ASN A 492 2.96 -3.59 27.22
C ASN A 492 1.92 -4.20 28.17
N VAL A 493 2.32 -4.45 29.41
CA VAL A 493 1.46 -5.03 30.46
C VAL A 493 0.20 -4.19 30.76
N ASN A 494 0.18 -2.91 30.40
CA ASN A 494 -0.99 -2.04 30.61
C ASN A 494 -2.00 -2.05 29.44
N ASN A 495 -1.72 -2.77 28.34
CA ASN A 495 -2.71 -2.95 27.27
C ASN A 495 -3.93 -3.72 27.80
N ALA A 496 -5.12 -3.40 27.28
CA ALA A 496 -6.31 -4.22 27.48
C ALA A 496 -6.08 -5.61 26.87
N ALA A 497 -6.39 -6.66 27.63
CA ALA A 497 -6.28 -8.03 27.16
C ALA A 497 -7.52 -8.46 26.39
N THR A 498 -7.31 -9.27 25.35
CA THR A 498 -8.38 -9.94 24.61
C THR A 498 -8.71 -11.31 25.22
N VAL A 499 -9.84 -11.90 24.81
CA VAL A 499 -10.13 -13.32 25.10
C VAL A 499 -9.07 -14.23 24.46
N GLY A 500 -8.49 -13.83 23.32
CA GLY A 500 -7.36 -14.52 22.69
C GLY A 500 -6.11 -14.55 23.57
N ASP A 501 -5.82 -13.47 24.29
CA ASP A 501 -4.69 -13.43 25.23
C ASP A 501 -4.90 -14.37 26.42
N ILE A 502 -6.14 -14.51 26.92
CA ILE A 502 -6.45 -15.49 27.96
C ILE A 502 -6.21 -16.91 27.44
N LEU A 503 -6.76 -17.24 26.27
CA LEU A 503 -6.70 -18.58 25.69
C LEU A 503 -5.30 -18.99 25.16
N ASN A 504 -4.40 -18.03 24.96
CA ASN A 504 -2.98 -18.26 24.59
C ASN A 504 -2.00 -18.05 25.75
N SER A 505 -2.51 -17.78 26.94
CA SER A 505 -1.75 -17.94 28.19
C SER A 505 -1.80 -19.41 28.64
N GLY A 506 -0.80 -19.86 29.40
CA GLY A 506 -0.65 -21.27 29.80
C GLY A 506 0.71 -21.50 30.46
N TRP A 507 0.96 -22.70 30.98
CA TRP A 507 2.24 -23.04 31.65
C TRP A 507 2.89 -24.28 31.02
N ASN A 508 4.23 -24.32 31.07
CA ASN A 508 5.01 -25.37 30.44
C ASN A 508 5.03 -26.64 31.31
N LEU A 509 4.51 -27.75 30.79
CA LEU A 509 4.64 -29.06 31.41
C LEU A 509 5.93 -29.73 30.95
N GLN A 510 6.71 -30.24 31.91
CA GLN A 510 7.90 -31.03 31.63
C GLN A 510 7.90 -32.39 32.32
N ASN A 511 8.57 -33.36 31.70
CA ASN A 511 8.92 -34.64 32.29
C ASN A 511 10.44 -34.79 32.31
N ASN A 512 11.01 -34.86 33.51
CA ASN A 512 12.46 -34.95 33.74
C ASN A 512 13.29 -33.92 32.94
N GLY A 513 12.76 -32.70 32.78
CA GLY A 513 13.40 -31.57 32.08
C GLY A 513 13.20 -31.53 30.56
N ASN A 514 12.41 -32.45 29.98
CA ASN A 514 12.00 -32.40 28.58
C ASN A 514 10.63 -31.75 28.47
N SER A 515 10.44 -30.88 27.49
CA SER A 515 9.16 -30.21 27.20
C SER A 515 8.13 -31.19 26.65
N VAL A 516 7.00 -31.29 27.34
CA VAL A 516 5.95 -32.29 27.13
C VAL A 516 4.72 -31.65 26.51
N ASP A 517 4.29 -30.49 27.03
CA ASP A 517 3.05 -29.83 26.67
C ASP A 517 3.05 -28.35 27.14
N PHE A 518 2.23 -27.49 26.55
CA PHE A 518 1.96 -26.12 27.03
C PHE A 518 0.49 -26.00 27.44
N VAL A 519 0.22 -26.15 28.73
CA VAL A 519 -1.14 -26.33 29.27
C VAL A 519 -1.85 -24.99 29.42
N LYS A 520 -2.92 -24.77 28.66
CA LYS A 520 -3.68 -23.51 28.58
C LYS A 520 -5.00 -23.60 29.36
N PRO A 521 -5.76 -22.49 29.54
CA PRO A 521 -7.13 -22.57 30.01
C PRO A 521 -7.98 -23.53 29.17
N TYR A 522 -8.82 -24.32 29.85
CA TYR A 522 -9.64 -25.43 29.33
C TYR A 522 -8.88 -26.72 28.96
N ASP A 523 -7.56 -26.76 28.95
CA ASP A 523 -6.80 -28.02 28.82
C ASP A 523 -6.88 -28.85 30.10
N THR A 524 -6.84 -30.18 29.94
CA THR A 524 -7.03 -31.14 31.03
C THR A 524 -5.71 -31.77 31.46
N VAL A 525 -5.28 -31.54 32.69
CA VAL A 525 -4.22 -32.37 33.30
C VAL A 525 -4.87 -33.57 34.00
N ASN A 526 -4.65 -34.76 33.44
CA ASN A 526 -5.25 -36.01 33.89
C ASN A 526 -4.22 -36.82 34.70
N PHE A 527 -4.53 -37.14 35.95
CA PHE A 527 -3.63 -37.91 36.81
C PHE A 527 -4.06 -39.39 36.77
N VAL A 528 -3.25 -40.24 36.13
CA VAL A 528 -3.59 -41.63 35.80
C VAL A 528 -2.79 -42.65 36.61
N ASP A 529 -3.38 -43.83 36.79
CA ASP A 529 -2.76 -44.98 37.47
C ASP A 529 -1.45 -45.41 36.80
N GLY A 530 -0.45 -45.74 37.61
CA GLY A 530 0.81 -46.33 37.18
C GLY A 530 0.89 -47.83 37.45
N ASN A 531 1.98 -48.45 37.01
CA ASN A 531 2.17 -49.90 36.95
C ASN A 531 1.82 -50.65 38.25
N ILE A 532 2.11 -50.06 39.42
CA ILE A 532 1.61 -50.51 40.74
C ILE A 532 1.15 -49.34 41.61
N THR A 533 0.55 -48.30 41.02
CA THR A 533 0.06 -47.12 41.75
C THR A 533 -1.31 -46.67 41.25
N THR A 534 -2.18 -46.19 42.15
CA THR A 534 -3.47 -45.59 41.77
C THR A 534 -3.49 -44.10 42.09
N ALA A 535 -3.84 -43.30 41.08
CA ALA A 535 -3.96 -41.86 41.18
C ALA A 535 -5.34 -41.48 41.77
N VAL A 536 -5.34 -40.60 42.76
CA VAL A 536 -6.56 -40.13 43.44
C VAL A 536 -6.54 -38.62 43.48
N ALA A 537 -7.28 -37.99 42.56
CA ALA A 537 -7.54 -36.56 42.55
C ALA A 537 -8.79 -36.22 43.38
N THR A 538 -8.70 -35.26 44.29
CA THR A 538 -9.82 -34.81 45.15
C THR A 538 -9.81 -33.30 45.37
N ALA A 539 -10.90 -32.63 45.00
CA ALA A 539 -11.10 -31.21 45.26
C ALA A 539 -11.53 -30.95 46.72
N SER A 540 -11.11 -29.81 47.27
CA SER A 540 -11.67 -29.27 48.51
C SER A 540 -13.15 -28.89 48.34
N LYS A 541 -13.90 -28.85 49.44
CA LYS A 541 -15.37 -28.65 49.41
C LYS A 541 -15.81 -27.28 48.86
N ASP A 542 -14.91 -26.31 48.87
CA ASP A 542 -15.05 -24.96 48.32
C ASP A 542 -14.47 -24.82 46.89
N GLY A 543 -13.86 -25.88 46.34
CA GLY A 543 -13.27 -25.89 45.00
C GLY A 543 -11.94 -25.16 44.85
N THR A 544 -11.36 -24.64 45.95
CA THR A 544 -10.14 -23.79 45.90
C THR A 544 -8.83 -24.58 45.82
N THR A 545 -8.83 -25.88 46.17
CA THR A 545 -7.63 -26.72 46.22
C THR A 545 -7.91 -28.10 45.62
N SER A 546 -7.12 -28.51 44.63
CA SER A 546 -7.13 -29.87 44.09
C SER A 546 -5.95 -30.66 44.65
N ASN A 547 -6.23 -31.72 45.41
CA ASN A 547 -5.22 -32.62 45.97
C ASN A 547 -5.04 -33.82 45.04
N VAL A 548 -3.81 -34.17 44.70
CA VAL A 548 -3.49 -35.38 43.93
C VAL A 548 -2.60 -36.29 44.78
N THR A 549 -3.05 -37.53 44.98
CA THR A 549 -2.33 -38.54 45.75
C THR A 549 -2.10 -39.78 44.90
N TYR A 550 -0.86 -40.24 44.78
CA TYR A 550 -0.53 -41.55 44.21
C TYR A 550 -0.39 -42.56 45.33
N ASN A 551 -1.35 -43.49 45.43
CA ASN A 551 -1.31 -44.59 46.39
C ASN A 551 -0.56 -45.77 45.77
N VAL A 552 0.20 -46.52 46.57
CA VAL A 552 0.90 -47.72 46.09
C VAL A 552 0.00 -48.95 46.26
N ASN A 553 -0.17 -49.70 45.18
CA ASN A 553 -0.94 -50.95 45.14
C ASN A 553 -0.01 -52.13 45.41
N PHE A 554 0.19 -52.49 46.68
CA PHE A 554 1.05 -53.61 47.10
C PHE A 554 0.30 -54.60 48.00
N ASP A 555 0.75 -55.86 48.01
CA ASP A 555 0.32 -56.83 49.00
C ASP A 555 1.03 -56.53 50.34
N PRO A 556 0.31 -56.25 51.45
CA PRO A 556 0.95 -55.96 52.74
C PRO A 556 1.79 -57.12 53.31
N ASN A 557 1.73 -58.32 52.73
CA ASN A 557 2.59 -59.45 53.09
C ASN A 557 3.95 -59.46 52.39
N THR A 558 4.17 -58.63 51.35
CA THR A 558 5.43 -58.61 50.57
C THR A 558 6.35 -57.43 50.88
N LEU A 559 5.89 -56.44 51.65
CA LEU A 559 6.70 -55.30 52.06
C LEU A 559 7.38 -55.54 53.42
N THR A 560 8.72 -55.62 53.43
CA THR A 560 9.53 -55.45 54.65
C THR A 560 10.07 -54.03 54.71
N THR A 561 9.76 -53.31 55.79
CA THR A 561 10.25 -51.96 56.10
C THR A 561 11.63 -51.95 56.74
#